data_AF-A0A957D598-F1
#
_entry.id   AF-A0A957D598-F1
#
_cell.length_a   1.000
_cell.length_b   1.000
_cell.length_c   1.000
_cell.angle_alpha   90.00
_cell.angle_beta   90.00
_cell.angle_gamma   90.00
#
_symmetry.space_group_name_H-M   'P 1'
#
loop_
_entity.id
_entity.type
_entity.pdbx_description
1 polymer ?
#
loop_
_entity_poly.entity_id
_entity_poly.type
_entity_poly.pdbx_seq_one_letter_code
_entity_poly.pdbx_strand_id
1 'polypeptide(L)'
;MFEKRPLLFFFLLLIMATLACTVPGIKPSGPVATPTPVGDTLSFTNPAYATSLAPGEFVLGTQMQYVKREGDNFKVTIDGLEATKRIGDSFIWNGVLAPGVYGNYNLRLTTVILGDLPVAGSVEVTVFYPAPVQLETLPDLSEALTFNNTVINYLIPEGRQIPGTTLTYDAMVEQGQGDQVTRQAQLSGLSGYPLLAVGDSLQWQGSLLNNVTIRYNLRVLGISEDGLRLTGTADLWVTQ
;
A
#
# COMPACT_ATOMS: atom_id res chain seq x y z
N MET A 1 -68.37 -25.94 48.40
CA MET A 1 -67.37 -26.92 47.93
C MET A 1 -67.10 -26.59 46.46
N PHE A 2 -66.10 -25.76 46.17
CA PHE A 2 -65.75 -25.31 44.82
C PHE A 2 -64.35 -25.80 44.50
N GLU A 3 -64.23 -26.62 43.46
CA GLU A 3 -63.01 -27.36 43.14
C GLU A 3 -62.26 -26.75 41.95
N LYS A 4 -61.05 -26.28 42.28
CA LYS A 4 -59.76 -26.26 41.55
C LYS A 4 -59.71 -26.08 40.01
N ARG A 5 -59.25 -24.88 39.64
CA ARG A 5 -58.02 -24.50 38.86
C ARG A 5 -57.76 -25.13 37.47
N PRO A 6 -57.62 -24.30 36.41
CA PRO A 6 -56.94 -24.68 35.18
C PRO A 6 -55.45 -24.28 35.28
N LEU A 7 -54.56 -25.26 35.53
CA LEU A 7 -53.11 -25.03 35.52
C LEU A 7 -52.35 -26.00 34.61
N LEU A 8 -53.05 -26.73 33.75
CA LEU A 8 -52.44 -27.77 32.92
C LEU A 8 -52.15 -27.33 31.47
N PHE A 9 -52.76 -26.24 31.00
CA PHE A 9 -52.66 -25.86 29.58
C PHE A 9 -51.45 -24.98 29.22
N PHE A 10 -50.76 -24.40 30.22
CA PHE A 10 -49.62 -23.51 29.95
C PHE A 10 -48.26 -24.22 29.95
N PHE A 11 -48.16 -25.44 30.51
CA PHE A 11 -46.89 -26.17 30.60
C PHE A 11 -46.57 -27.04 29.37
N LEU A 12 -47.56 -27.33 28.51
CA LEU A 12 -47.35 -28.16 27.32
C LEU A 12 -46.73 -27.38 26.14
N LEU A 13 -46.85 -26.05 26.13
CA LEU A 13 -46.35 -25.20 25.04
C LEU A 13 -44.87 -24.80 25.19
N LEU A 14 -44.24 -25.06 26.34
CA LEU A 14 -42.84 -24.69 26.60
C LEU A 14 -41.83 -25.81 26.31
N ILE A 15 -42.27 -27.05 26.00
CA ILE A 15 -41.37 -28.19 25.77
C ILE A 15 -41.05 -28.38 24.27
N MET A 16 -41.74 -27.71 23.35
CA MET A 16 -41.52 -27.86 21.91
C MET A 16 -40.44 -26.93 21.31
N ALA A 17 -39.70 -26.18 22.14
CA ALA A 17 -38.71 -25.19 21.66
C ALA A 17 -37.23 -25.61 21.83
N THR A 18 -36.92 -26.87 22.21
CA THR A 18 -35.54 -27.30 22.51
C THR A 18 -34.98 -28.38 21.58
N LEU A 19 -35.64 -28.68 20.45
CA LEU A 19 -35.20 -29.71 19.50
C LEU A 19 -34.84 -29.17 18.11
N ALA A 20 -34.46 -27.89 18.01
CA ALA A 20 -33.89 -27.35 16.79
C ALA A 20 -32.36 -27.54 16.78
N CYS A 21 -31.95 -28.63 16.12
CA CYS A 21 -30.70 -28.75 15.36
C CYS A 21 -29.36 -28.73 16.13
N THR A 22 -28.99 -29.86 16.71
CA THR A 22 -27.58 -30.30 16.71
C THR A 22 -27.42 -31.39 15.64
N VAL A 23 -27.23 -30.98 14.38
CA VAL A 23 -26.76 -31.89 13.33
C VAL A 23 -25.23 -31.89 13.41
N PRO A 24 -24.59 -32.98 13.89
CA PRO A 24 -23.13 -33.08 13.88
C PRO A 24 -22.68 -33.30 12.44
N GLY A 25 -21.81 -32.44 11.91
CA GLY A 25 -21.02 -32.78 10.72
C GLY A 25 -20.99 -31.77 9.57
N ILE A 26 -21.65 -30.62 9.65
CA ILE A 26 -21.47 -29.56 8.64
C ILE A 26 -20.57 -28.49 9.23
N LYS A 27 -19.25 -28.65 9.05
CA LYS A 27 -18.36 -27.47 9.14
C LYS A 27 -18.87 -26.49 8.09
N PRO A 28 -19.08 -25.20 8.41
CA PRO A 28 -19.36 -24.21 7.38
C PRO A 28 -18.14 -24.21 6.46
N SER A 29 -18.28 -24.85 5.29
CA SER A 29 -17.39 -24.57 4.17
C SER A 29 -17.76 -23.16 3.74
N GLY A 30 -17.13 -22.18 4.37
CA GLY A 30 -17.05 -20.86 3.77
C GLY A 30 -16.59 -21.02 2.32
N PRO A 31 -17.02 -20.14 1.41
CA PRO A 31 -16.50 -20.16 0.05
C PRO A 31 -14.96 -20.26 0.14
N VAL A 32 -14.38 -21.22 -0.58
CA VAL A 32 -12.92 -21.31 -0.73
C VAL A 32 -12.48 -19.90 -1.11
N ALA A 33 -11.54 -19.34 -0.35
CA ALA A 33 -11.04 -17.99 -0.60
C ALA A 33 -10.57 -17.95 -2.07
N THR A 34 -11.37 -17.31 -2.93
CA THR A 34 -10.96 -17.09 -4.30
C THR A 34 -9.78 -16.13 -4.22
N PRO A 35 -8.62 -16.44 -4.82
CA PRO A 35 -7.54 -15.47 -4.87
C PRO A 35 -8.11 -14.19 -5.49
N THR A 36 -8.16 -13.09 -4.72
CA THR A 36 -8.30 -11.76 -5.33
C THR A 36 -7.21 -11.70 -6.40
N PRO A 37 -7.56 -11.39 -7.66
CA PRO A 37 -6.60 -11.25 -8.74
C PRO A 37 -5.42 -10.42 -8.25
N VAL A 38 -4.22 -10.71 -8.76
CA VAL A 38 -3.11 -9.75 -8.65
C VAL A 38 -3.69 -8.41 -9.06
N GLY A 39 -3.68 -7.43 -8.16
CA GLY A 39 -4.34 -6.16 -8.43
C GLY A 39 -3.80 -5.62 -9.75
N ASP A 40 -4.69 -5.25 -10.68
CA ASP A 40 -4.32 -4.71 -11.98
C ASP A 40 -3.48 -3.42 -11.85
N THR A 41 -3.41 -2.85 -10.64
CA THR A 41 -2.62 -1.67 -10.30
C THR A 41 -2.02 -1.75 -8.90
N LEU A 42 -0.84 -1.14 -8.74
CA LEU A 42 -0.28 -0.72 -7.46
C LEU A 42 0.01 0.78 -7.51
N SER A 43 -0.49 1.51 -6.50
CA SER A 43 -0.23 2.95 -6.35
C SER A 43 0.70 3.22 -5.18
N PHE A 44 1.65 4.12 -5.43
CA PHE A 44 2.71 4.53 -4.53
C PHE A 44 2.65 6.04 -4.35
N THR A 45 2.23 6.51 -3.18
CA THR A 45 2.12 7.94 -2.89
C THR A 45 3.29 8.43 -2.04
N ASN A 46 4.04 9.40 -2.57
CA ASN A 46 4.89 10.27 -1.78
C ASN A 46 4.10 11.55 -1.45
N PRO A 47 3.61 11.72 -0.21
CA PRO A 47 2.77 12.87 0.16
C PRO A 47 3.55 14.18 0.30
N ALA A 48 4.89 14.13 0.36
CA ALA A 48 5.76 15.26 0.66
C ALA A 48 6.97 15.30 -0.27
N TYR A 49 6.72 15.16 -1.58
CA TYR A 49 7.74 15.39 -2.59
C TYR A 49 8.13 16.86 -2.60
N ALA A 50 9.42 17.14 -2.63
CA ALA A 50 9.95 18.50 -2.74
C ALA A 50 11.22 18.48 -3.58
N THR A 51 11.35 19.46 -4.48
CA THR A 51 12.58 19.72 -5.23
C THR A 51 12.72 21.22 -5.47
N SER A 52 13.88 21.65 -5.92
CA SER A 52 14.11 23.01 -6.39
C SER A 52 14.74 22.95 -7.77
N LEU A 53 14.17 23.68 -8.71
CA LEU A 53 14.60 23.67 -10.10
C LEU A 53 15.46 24.92 -10.37
N ALA A 54 16.58 24.73 -11.05
CA ALA A 54 17.31 25.79 -11.73
C ALA A 54 16.69 26.08 -13.11
N PRO A 55 16.92 27.28 -13.70
CA PRO A 55 16.49 27.58 -15.06
C PRO A 55 16.95 26.51 -16.06
N GLY A 56 16.00 25.98 -16.82
CA GLY A 56 16.21 24.89 -17.78
C GLY A 56 15.92 23.49 -17.23
N GLU A 57 15.79 23.32 -15.91
CA GLU A 57 15.54 22.01 -15.30
C GLU A 57 14.06 21.61 -15.33
N PHE A 58 13.83 20.30 -15.28
CA PHE A 58 12.51 19.68 -15.27
C PHE A 58 12.21 19.06 -13.91
N VAL A 59 10.93 19.04 -13.52
CA VAL A 59 10.49 18.13 -12.46
C VAL A 59 10.72 16.70 -12.93
N LEU A 60 11.37 15.89 -12.07
CA LEU A 60 11.78 14.52 -12.36
C LEU A 60 10.68 13.70 -13.06
N GLY A 61 10.99 13.21 -14.27
CA GLY A 61 10.10 12.33 -15.04
C GLY A 61 8.94 13.03 -15.76
N THR A 62 8.90 14.36 -15.77
CA THR A 62 7.77 15.13 -16.33
C THR A 62 8.22 16.08 -17.44
N GLN A 63 7.25 16.69 -18.12
CA GLN A 63 7.47 17.80 -19.07
C GLN A 63 7.25 19.17 -18.42
N MET A 64 7.32 19.26 -17.09
CA MET A 64 7.24 20.51 -16.35
C MET A 64 8.62 21.13 -16.19
N GLN A 65 8.89 22.22 -16.90
CA GLN A 65 10.20 22.89 -16.91
C GLN A 65 10.13 24.25 -16.22
N TYR A 66 11.16 24.58 -15.46
CA TYR A 66 11.40 25.96 -15.05
C TYR A 66 12.21 26.71 -16.12
N VAL A 67 11.70 27.84 -16.61
CA VAL A 67 12.40 28.62 -17.65
C VAL A 67 13.24 29.73 -17.01
N LYS A 68 12.61 30.64 -16.25
CA LYS A 68 13.28 31.77 -15.58
C LYS A 68 12.34 32.52 -14.64
N ARG A 69 12.89 33.37 -13.78
CA ARG A 69 12.15 34.32 -12.95
C ARG A 69 12.08 35.70 -13.60
N GLU A 70 10.92 36.35 -13.50
CA GLU A 70 10.68 37.73 -13.93
C GLU A 70 9.90 38.49 -12.84
N GLY A 71 10.64 39.17 -11.95
CA GLY A 71 10.08 39.79 -10.75
C GLY A 71 9.50 38.75 -9.80
N ASP A 72 8.21 38.87 -9.48
CA ASP A 72 7.48 37.92 -8.64
C ASP A 72 6.86 36.75 -9.43
N ASN A 73 7.05 36.72 -10.75
CA ASN A 73 6.52 35.68 -11.60
C ASN A 73 7.63 34.70 -12.01
N PHE A 74 7.23 33.45 -12.21
CA PHE A 74 8.05 32.38 -12.75
C PHE A 74 7.49 32.00 -14.13
N LYS A 75 8.36 32.01 -15.13
CA LYS A 75 8.08 31.45 -16.45
C LYS A 75 8.38 29.96 -16.40
N VAL A 76 7.41 29.16 -16.77
CA VAL A 76 7.49 27.69 -16.80
C VAL A 76 6.90 27.18 -18.11
N THR A 77 7.23 25.94 -18.46
CA THR A 77 6.48 25.19 -19.48
C THR A 77 5.88 23.94 -18.87
N ILE A 78 4.70 23.56 -19.36
CA ILE A 78 4.03 22.30 -19.01
C ILE A 78 3.59 21.67 -20.33
N ASP A 79 4.12 20.49 -20.65
CA ASP A 79 3.89 19.84 -21.95
C ASP A 79 4.22 20.76 -23.14
N GLY A 80 5.30 21.55 -23.00
CA GLY A 80 5.76 22.52 -24.00
C GLY A 80 4.93 23.82 -24.07
N LEU A 81 3.83 23.94 -23.32
CA LEU A 81 3.02 25.15 -23.28
C LEU A 81 3.55 26.13 -22.23
N GLU A 82 3.81 27.37 -22.64
CA GLU A 82 4.26 28.41 -21.73
C GLU A 82 3.17 28.81 -20.74
N ALA A 83 3.57 28.97 -19.47
CA ALA A 83 2.73 29.52 -18.42
C ALA A 83 3.52 30.48 -17.53
N THR A 84 2.79 31.40 -16.91
CA THR A 84 3.33 32.30 -15.88
C THR A 84 2.70 31.92 -14.54
N LYS A 85 3.54 31.66 -13.53
CA LYS A 85 3.13 31.19 -12.20
C LYS A 85 3.72 32.09 -11.10
N ARG A 86 3.09 32.09 -9.94
CA ARG A 86 3.57 32.75 -8.71
C ARG A 86 3.65 31.75 -7.57
N ILE A 87 4.31 32.14 -6.48
CA ILE A 87 4.32 31.34 -5.25
C ILE A 87 2.88 31.05 -4.79
N GLY A 88 2.62 29.78 -4.45
CA GLY A 88 1.30 29.27 -4.09
C GLY A 88 0.50 28.69 -5.26
N ASP A 89 0.85 29.02 -6.51
CA ASP A 89 0.15 28.51 -7.69
C ASP A 89 0.40 27.01 -7.88
N SER A 90 -0.58 26.37 -8.53
CA SER A 90 -0.50 24.97 -8.92
C SER A 90 0.54 24.74 -10.02
N PHE A 91 1.26 23.63 -9.89
CA PHE A 91 2.19 23.10 -10.87
C PHE A 91 1.94 21.61 -10.98
N ILE A 92 0.91 21.28 -11.75
CA ILE A 92 0.28 19.96 -11.80
C ILE A 92 0.59 19.34 -13.15
N TRP A 93 0.90 18.05 -13.13
CA TRP A 93 1.11 17.25 -14.33
C TRP A 93 0.70 15.81 -14.07
N ASN A 94 0.26 15.14 -15.12
CA ASN A 94 0.01 13.72 -15.08
C ASN A 94 0.33 13.11 -16.44
N GLY A 95 0.87 11.90 -16.46
CA GLY A 95 1.28 11.28 -17.69
C GLY A 95 2.04 9.99 -17.50
N VAL A 96 2.42 9.39 -18.63
CA VAL A 96 3.20 8.15 -18.66
C VAL A 96 4.65 8.49 -18.32
N LEU A 97 5.19 7.83 -17.29
CA LEU A 97 6.60 7.97 -16.90
C LEU A 97 7.50 7.00 -17.69
N ALA A 98 6.98 5.79 -17.91
CA ALA A 98 7.58 4.70 -18.68
C ALA A 98 6.48 3.69 -19.07
N PRO A 99 6.71 2.73 -19.97
CA PRO A 99 5.73 1.70 -20.29
C PRO A 99 5.19 1.00 -19.03
N GLY A 100 3.86 0.98 -18.86
CA GLY A 100 3.21 0.38 -17.68
C GLY A 100 3.27 1.23 -16.39
N VAL A 101 3.78 2.46 -16.45
CA VAL A 101 3.94 3.35 -15.28
C VAL A 101 3.36 4.73 -15.56
N TYR A 102 2.48 5.19 -14.67
CA TYR A 102 1.85 6.50 -14.75
C TYR A 102 2.16 7.33 -13.51
N GLY A 103 2.47 8.61 -13.72
CA GLY A 103 2.74 9.57 -12.68
C GLY A 103 1.61 10.60 -12.58
N ASN A 104 1.25 10.96 -11.35
CA ASN A 104 0.35 12.06 -11.03
C ASN A 104 1.03 12.99 -10.03
N TYR A 105 1.37 14.19 -10.48
CA TYR A 105 2.10 15.20 -9.74
C TYR A 105 1.15 16.34 -9.38
N ASN A 106 0.84 16.47 -8.10
CA ASN A 106 0.05 17.56 -7.56
C ASN A 106 0.95 18.48 -6.74
N LEU A 107 1.71 19.33 -7.44
CA LEU A 107 2.68 20.23 -6.82
C LEU A 107 2.20 21.67 -6.80
N ARG A 108 2.86 22.46 -5.97
CA ARG A 108 2.73 23.91 -5.91
C ARG A 108 4.11 24.55 -5.85
N LEU A 109 4.20 25.77 -6.38
CA LEU A 109 5.33 26.64 -6.11
C LEU A 109 5.28 27.04 -4.64
N THR A 110 6.37 26.83 -3.92
CA THR A 110 6.46 27.07 -2.48
C THR A 110 7.40 28.23 -2.18
N THR A 111 7.37 28.76 -0.97
CA THR A 111 8.32 29.79 -0.55
C THR A 111 9.73 29.24 -0.50
N VAL A 112 10.71 30.09 -0.87
CA VAL A 112 12.14 29.78 -0.90
C VAL A 112 12.62 29.23 0.43
N ILE A 113 13.02 27.95 0.44
CA ILE A 113 13.87 27.39 1.48
C ILE A 113 15.25 27.07 0.87
N LEU A 114 15.30 26.57 -0.38
CA LEU A 114 16.52 26.32 -1.16
C LEU A 114 16.24 26.46 -2.68
N GLY A 115 17.20 27.01 -3.45
CA GLY A 115 17.21 27.07 -4.93
C GLY A 115 16.27 28.10 -5.59
N ASP A 116 16.21 28.10 -6.93
CA ASP A 116 15.59 29.17 -7.72
C ASP A 116 14.07 29.05 -7.86
N LEU A 117 13.56 27.85 -8.18
CA LEU A 117 12.13 27.52 -8.19
C LEU A 117 11.84 26.31 -7.29
N PRO A 118 11.53 26.53 -6.00
CA PRO A 118 11.13 25.46 -5.10
C PRO A 118 9.70 25.00 -5.40
N VAL A 119 9.52 23.69 -5.54
CA VAL A 119 8.22 23.05 -5.79
C VAL A 119 8.01 21.90 -4.82
N ALA A 120 6.79 21.77 -4.29
CA ALA A 120 6.47 20.72 -3.35
C ALA A 120 5.00 20.30 -3.44
N GLY A 121 4.71 19.06 -3.04
CA GLY A 121 3.37 18.50 -3.02
C GLY A 121 3.38 16.98 -3.01
N SER A 122 2.29 16.38 -3.48
CA SER A 122 2.18 14.93 -3.55
C SER A 122 2.53 14.42 -4.95
N VAL A 123 3.22 13.29 -5.00
CA VAL A 123 3.45 12.52 -6.23
C VAL A 123 2.91 11.11 -6.02
N GLU A 124 2.06 10.66 -6.93
CA GLU A 124 1.58 9.28 -7.00
C GLU A 124 2.17 8.61 -8.25
N VAL A 125 2.74 7.42 -8.04
CA VAL A 125 3.21 6.54 -9.12
C VAL A 125 2.32 5.32 -9.13
N THR A 126 1.67 5.05 -10.26
CA THR A 126 0.83 3.88 -10.48
C THR A 126 1.55 2.93 -11.43
N VAL A 127 1.71 1.67 -11.01
CA VAL A 127 2.25 0.58 -11.80
C VAL A 127 1.10 -0.33 -12.22
N PHE A 128 0.94 -0.53 -13.53
CA PHE A 128 -0.11 -1.39 -14.08
C PHE A 128 0.38 -2.83 -14.25
N TYR A 129 -0.50 -3.78 -13.96
CA TYR A 129 -0.28 -5.22 -14.07
C TYR A 129 1.08 -5.67 -13.51
N PRO A 130 1.40 -5.31 -12.25
CA PRO A 130 2.67 -5.68 -11.66
C PRO A 130 2.80 -7.20 -11.60
N ALA A 131 3.99 -7.70 -11.94
CA ALA A 131 4.37 -9.10 -11.85
C ALA A 131 5.63 -9.20 -10.96
N PRO A 132 5.47 -9.20 -9.62
CA PRO A 132 6.59 -9.14 -8.71
C PRO A 132 7.55 -10.33 -8.86
N VAL A 133 8.84 -10.03 -8.96
CA VAL A 133 9.94 -11.01 -8.92
C VAL A 133 10.96 -10.54 -7.88
N GLN A 134 11.30 -11.41 -6.95
CA GLN A 134 12.32 -11.11 -5.95
C GLN A 134 13.71 -11.05 -6.60
N LEU A 135 14.53 -10.08 -6.17
CA LEU A 135 15.90 -9.90 -6.63
C LEU A 135 16.88 -10.07 -5.48
N GLU A 136 17.91 -10.90 -5.66
CA GLU A 136 18.99 -11.04 -4.68
C GLU A 136 19.84 -9.76 -4.58
N THR A 137 20.05 -9.08 -5.71
CA THR A 137 20.81 -7.84 -5.80
C THR A 137 20.08 -6.84 -6.67
N LEU A 138 20.09 -5.57 -6.27
CA LEU A 138 19.57 -4.49 -7.12
C LEU A 138 20.47 -4.30 -8.35
N PRO A 139 19.90 -4.05 -9.54
CA PRO A 139 20.66 -3.70 -10.73
C PRO A 139 21.28 -2.30 -10.62
N ASP A 140 22.02 -1.87 -11.64
CA ASP A 140 22.40 -0.47 -11.78
C ASP A 140 21.16 0.38 -12.08
N LEU A 141 20.93 1.40 -11.25
CA LEU A 141 19.74 2.26 -11.26
C LEU A 141 20.13 3.74 -11.35
N SER A 142 21.36 4.04 -11.76
CA SER A 142 21.90 5.40 -11.82
C SER A 142 21.14 6.34 -12.75
N GLU A 143 20.53 5.81 -13.82
CA GLU A 143 19.72 6.59 -14.79
C GLU A 143 18.20 6.53 -14.49
N ALA A 144 17.79 5.88 -13.41
CA ALA A 144 16.37 5.67 -13.13
C ALA A 144 15.72 6.89 -12.46
N LEU A 145 14.45 7.16 -12.81
CA LEU A 145 13.60 8.03 -12.03
C LEU A 145 13.41 7.43 -10.64
N THR A 146 13.80 8.17 -9.60
CA THR A 146 13.82 7.66 -8.23
C THR A 146 12.72 8.30 -7.39
N PHE A 147 11.89 7.46 -6.77
CA PHE A 147 10.83 7.85 -5.84
C PHE A 147 11.10 7.20 -4.49
N ASN A 148 11.75 7.95 -3.60
CA ASN A 148 12.12 7.47 -2.28
C ASN A 148 11.05 7.77 -1.23
N ASN A 149 11.08 7.00 -0.14
CA ASN A 149 10.25 7.22 1.04
C ASN A 149 8.75 7.29 0.75
N THR A 150 8.27 6.55 -0.25
CA THR A 150 6.84 6.38 -0.48
C THR A 150 6.22 5.69 0.72
N VAL A 151 5.14 6.25 1.27
CA VAL A 151 4.51 5.71 2.48
C VAL A 151 3.69 4.47 2.15
N ILE A 152 3.90 3.40 2.92
CA ILE A 152 3.20 2.13 2.79
C ILE A 152 2.40 1.84 4.05
N ASN A 153 1.13 1.46 3.86
CA ASN A 153 0.25 0.98 4.92
C ASN A 153 -0.69 -0.08 4.33
N TYR A 154 -0.41 -1.34 4.61
CA TYR A 154 -1.16 -2.47 4.09
C TYR A 154 -1.90 -3.19 5.21
N LEU A 155 -3.12 -3.61 4.90
CA LEU A 155 -3.85 -4.65 5.62
C LEU A 155 -3.94 -5.85 4.67
N ILE A 156 -3.31 -6.95 5.06
CA ILE A 156 -3.20 -8.17 4.26
C ILE A 156 -4.04 -9.25 4.94
N PRO A 157 -5.22 -9.63 4.37
CA PRO A 157 -5.98 -10.75 4.88
C PRO A 157 -5.20 -12.08 4.76
N GLU A 158 -5.58 -13.06 5.56
CA GLU A 158 -5.01 -14.41 5.49
C GLU A 158 -5.14 -15.02 4.08
N GLY A 159 -4.09 -15.73 3.64
CA GLY A 159 -3.99 -16.35 2.31
C GLY A 159 -3.76 -15.36 1.16
N ARG A 160 -3.43 -14.09 1.46
CA ARG A 160 -3.21 -13.04 0.45
C ARG A 160 -1.74 -12.71 0.28
N GLN A 161 -1.36 -12.40 -0.96
CA GLN A 161 -0.04 -11.88 -1.27
C GLN A 161 0.11 -10.45 -0.72
N ILE A 162 1.28 -10.14 -0.16
CA ILE A 162 1.64 -8.78 0.23
C ILE A 162 1.82 -7.96 -1.06
N PRO A 163 1.09 -6.85 -1.24
CA PRO A 163 1.12 -6.07 -2.48
C PRO A 163 2.54 -5.71 -2.92
N GLY A 164 2.85 -5.95 -4.20
CA GLY A 164 4.15 -5.62 -4.79
C GLY A 164 5.29 -6.58 -4.42
N THR A 165 5.00 -7.71 -3.79
CA THR A 165 6.01 -8.71 -3.40
C THR A 165 5.64 -10.10 -3.88
N THR A 166 6.56 -11.05 -3.75
CA THR A 166 6.30 -12.48 -3.93
C THR A 166 5.78 -13.17 -2.65
N LEU A 167 5.70 -12.44 -1.52
CA LEU A 167 5.40 -12.98 -0.21
C LEU A 167 3.90 -13.13 0.03
N THR A 168 3.50 -14.18 0.73
CA THR A 168 2.10 -14.42 1.12
C THR A 168 1.98 -14.48 2.63
N TYR A 169 0.95 -13.82 3.17
CA TYR A 169 0.55 -14.00 4.56
C TYR A 169 -0.30 -15.25 4.69
N ASP A 170 0.27 -16.30 5.28
CA ASP A 170 -0.34 -17.62 5.31
C ASP A 170 -1.39 -17.73 6.42
N ALA A 171 -1.04 -17.36 7.66
CA ALA A 171 -1.90 -17.47 8.83
C ALA A 171 -1.36 -16.70 10.05
N MET A 172 -2.25 -16.41 11.00
CA MET A 172 -1.86 -16.04 12.37
C MET A 172 -1.56 -17.31 13.18
N VAL A 173 -0.41 -17.34 13.84
CA VAL A 173 0.01 -18.42 14.73
C VAL A 173 0.13 -17.89 16.15
N GLU A 174 -0.44 -18.62 17.10
CA GLU A 174 -0.26 -18.34 18.52
C GLU A 174 0.82 -19.27 19.08
N GLN A 175 1.86 -18.69 19.69
CA GLN A 175 2.97 -19.42 20.30
C GLN A 175 3.13 -18.99 21.77
N GLY A 176 3.17 -19.98 22.67
CA GLY A 176 3.34 -19.77 24.11
C GLY A 176 2.39 -20.66 24.93
N GLN A 177 2.41 -20.47 26.26
CA GLN A 177 1.49 -21.13 27.19
C GLN A 177 1.07 -20.15 28.29
N GLY A 178 -0.16 -20.31 28.79
CA GLY A 178 -0.71 -19.47 29.87
C GLY A 178 -0.83 -18.01 29.44
N ASP A 179 -0.42 -17.08 30.30
CA ASP A 179 -0.49 -15.63 30.06
C ASP A 179 0.61 -15.10 29.13
N GLN A 180 1.43 -15.98 28.54
CA GLN A 180 2.54 -15.64 27.64
C GLN A 180 2.29 -16.12 26.21
N VAL A 181 1.05 -15.98 25.73
CA VAL A 181 0.73 -16.25 24.32
C VAL A 181 1.13 -15.04 23.49
N THR A 182 1.98 -15.29 22.50
CA THR A 182 2.36 -14.31 21.49
C THR A 182 1.72 -14.65 20.15
N ARG A 183 1.23 -13.62 19.46
CA ARG A 183 0.71 -13.75 18.10
C ARG A 183 1.82 -13.43 17.12
N GLN A 184 1.99 -14.31 16.15
CA GLN A 184 2.96 -14.19 15.07
C GLN A 184 2.25 -14.38 13.73
N ALA A 185 2.74 -13.69 12.71
CA ALA A 185 2.30 -13.86 11.34
C ALA A 185 3.22 -14.85 10.65
N GLN A 186 2.66 -15.91 10.08
CA GLN A 186 3.39 -16.84 9.23
C GLN A 186 3.37 -16.33 7.79
N LEU A 187 4.55 -16.18 7.21
CA LEU A 187 4.73 -15.80 5.81
C LEU A 187 5.37 -16.92 4.99
N SER A 188 4.91 -17.10 3.77
CA SER A 188 5.59 -17.92 2.75
C SER A 188 6.32 -17.05 1.72
N GLY A 189 7.32 -17.64 1.05
CA GLY A 189 8.18 -16.96 0.08
C GLY A 189 9.40 -16.26 0.68
N LEU A 190 9.57 -16.27 2.00
CA LEU A 190 10.77 -15.76 2.67
C LEU A 190 11.96 -16.72 2.53
N SER A 191 13.14 -16.16 2.31
CA SER A 191 14.41 -16.86 2.51
C SER A 191 14.77 -16.80 4.01
N GLY A 192 14.30 -17.76 4.81
CA GLY A 192 14.67 -17.87 6.22
C GLY A 192 13.50 -18.12 7.16
N TYR A 193 13.53 -17.48 8.33
CA TYR A 193 12.55 -17.68 9.39
C TYR A 193 11.18 -17.09 8.99
N PRO A 194 10.09 -17.89 8.98
CA PRO A 194 8.83 -17.49 8.38
C PRO A 194 7.86 -16.75 9.33
N LEU A 195 8.18 -16.66 10.63
CA LEU A 195 7.28 -16.08 11.63
C LEU A 195 7.73 -14.68 12.01
N LEU A 196 6.81 -13.72 11.96
CA LEU A 196 7.04 -12.33 12.36
C LEU A 196 6.10 -11.94 13.50
N ALA A 197 6.63 -11.40 14.59
CA ALA A 197 5.87 -10.81 15.68
C ALA A 197 5.56 -9.33 15.44
N VAL A 198 4.65 -8.75 16.23
CA VAL A 198 4.44 -7.30 16.23
C VAL A 198 5.74 -6.58 16.58
N GLY A 199 6.09 -5.59 15.76
CA GLY A 199 7.33 -4.85 15.88
C GLY A 199 8.48 -5.39 15.02
N ASP A 200 8.37 -6.60 14.47
CA ASP A 200 9.41 -7.15 13.60
C ASP A 200 9.48 -6.43 12.25
N SER A 201 10.68 -6.36 11.70
CA SER A 201 10.95 -5.76 10.39
C SER A 201 10.81 -6.79 9.28
N LEU A 202 10.26 -6.35 8.16
CA LEU A 202 10.18 -7.10 6.91
C LEU A 202 10.84 -6.27 5.81
N GLN A 203 11.95 -6.76 5.29
CA GLN A 203 12.63 -6.17 4.14
C GLN A 203 12.41 -7.07 2.93
N TRP A 204 12.11 -6.46 1.79
CA TRP A 204 11.97 -7.16 0.52
C TRP A 204 12.44 -6.25 -0.60
N GLN A 205 13.06 -6.82 -1.62
CA GLN A 205 13.42 -6.08 -2.83
C GLN A 205 13.17 -6.94 -4.06
N GLY A 206 12.82 -6.28 -5.16
CA GLY A 206 12.49 -6.98 -6.38
C GLY A 206 12.12 -6.04 -7.51
N SER A 207 11.64 -6.64 -8.59
CA SER A 207 11.08 -5.95 -9.75
C SER A 207 9.56 -6.11 -9.73
N LEU A 208 8.82 -5.04 -10.06
CA LEU A 208 7.37 -5.07 -10.31
C LEU A 208 7.07 -5.25 -11.81
N LEU A 209 7.95 -4.72 -12.65
CA LEU A 209 7.98 -4.82 -14.11
C LEU A 209 9.44 -4.77 -14.55
N ASN A 210 9.74 -5.15 -15.80
CA ASN A 210 11.11 -5.10 -16.34
C ASN A 210 11.79 -3.73 -16.18
N ASN A 211 11.02 -2.65 -16.11
CA ASN A 211 11.49 -1.28 -15.96
C ASN A 211 11.20 -0.66 -14.58
N VAL A 212 10.62 -1.42 -13.63
CA VAL A 212 10.27 -0.94 -12.28
C VAL A 212 10.91 -1.83 -11.23
N THR A 213 11.85 -1.27 -10.49
CA THR A 213 12.47 -1.91 -9.32
C THR A 213 11.93 -1.26 -8.05
N ILE A 214 11.74 -2.05 -7.00
CA ILE A 214 11.23 -1.59 -5.71
C ILE A 214 12.02 -2.22 -4.56
N ARG A 215 12.17 -1.46 -3.48
CA ARG A 215 12.66 -1.93 -2.19
C ARG A 215 11.71 -1.51 -1.09
N TYR A 216 11.20 -2.48 -0.35
CA TYR A 216 10.35 -2.29 0.81
C TYR A 216 11.15 -2.34 2.11
N ASN A 217 10.85 -1.41 3.02
CA ASN A 217 11.26 -1.46 4.42
C ASN A 217 10.00 -1.34 5.29
N LEU A 218 9.47 -2.49 5.69
CA LEU A 218 8.19 -2.61 6.39
C LEU A 218 8.39 -3.08 7.83
N ARG A 219 7.38 -2.85 8.65
CA ARG A 219 7.28 -3.32 10.03
C ARG A 219 5.88 -3.85 10.31
N VAL A 220 5.81 -4.93 11.07
CA VAL A 220 4.54 -5.47 11.57
C VAL A 220 3.97 -4.53 12.62
N LEU A 221 2.85 -3.89 12.29
CA LEU A 221 2.13 -3.00 13.20
C LEU A 221 1.14 -3.76 14.08
N GLY A 222 0.54 -4.83 13.55
CA GLY A 222 -0.48 -5.60 14.24
C GLY A 222 -0.85 -6.86 13.49
N ILE A 223 -1.32 -7.85 14.26
CA ILE A 223 -1.80 -9.13 13.75
C ILE A 223 -3.14 -9.39 14.43
N SER A 224 -4.20 -9.51 13.65
CA SER A 224 -5.56 -9.77 14.13
C SER A 224 -6.29 -10.72 13.19
N GLU A 225 -7.53 -11.05 13.54
CA GLU A 225 -8.43 -11.83 12.69
C GLU A 225 -8.72 -11.14 11.34
N ASP A 226 -8.63 -9.80 11.28
CA ASP A 226 -8.78 -9.03 10.04
C ASP A 226 -7.57 -9.17 9.10
N GLY A 227 -6.42 -9.59 9.62
CA GLY A 227 -5.20 -9.82 8.86
C GLY A 227 -3.93 -9.22 9.47
N LEU A 228 -2.87 -9.25 8.68
CA LEU A 228 -1.58 -8.68 8.98
C LEU A 228 -1.54 -7.20 8.58
N ARG A 229 -1.18 -6.32 9.53
CA ARG A 229 -0.92 -4.89 9.25
C ARG A 229 0.56 -4.63 9.09
N LEU A 230 0.96 -4.15 7.92
CA LEU A 230 2.33 -3.73 7.61
C LEU A 230 2.36 -2.23 7.37
N THR A 231 3.35 -1.55 7.94
CA THR A 231 3.59 -0.12 7.71
C THR A 231 5.07 0.13 7.45
N GLY A 232 5.40 1.16 6.68
CA GLY A 232 6.78 1.52 6.43
C GLY A 232 6.94 2.36 5.17
N THR A 233 8.03 2.14 4.45
CA THR A 233 8.33 2.85 3.22
C THR A 233 8.69 1.92 2.07
N ALA A 234 8.54 2.44 0.86
CA ALA A 234 9.12 1.87 -0.35
C ALA A 234 9.99 2.92 -1.06
N ASP A 235 11.07 2.44 -1.67
CA ASP A 235 11.83 3.17 -2.67
C ASP A 235 11.55 2.52 -4.03
N LEU A 236 11.20 3.33 -5.03
CA LEU A 236 10.92 2.88 -6.38
C LEU A 236 11.90 3.52 -7.36
N TRP A 237 12.34 2.71 -8.32
CA TRP A 237 13.15 3.14 -9.45
C TRP A 237 12.46 2.76 -10.74
N VAL A 238 12.23 3.76 -11.60
CA VAL A 238 11.58 3.59 -12.90
C VAL A 238 12.59 3.95 -13.99
N THR A 239 12.94 2.96 -14.81
CA THR A 239 13.79 3.14 -15.99
C THR A 239 12.93 3.43 -17.22
N GLN A 240 13.43 4.28 -18.11
CA GLN A 240 12.70 4.77 -19.29
C GLN A 240 13.11 4.04 -20.56
#